data_AF-A0A1P8P0K3-F1
#
_entry.id   AF-A0A1P8P0K3-F1
#
_cell.length_a   1.000
_cell.length_b   1.000
_cell.length_c   1.000
_cell.angle_alpha   90.00
_cell.angle_beta   90.00
_cell.angle_gamma   90.00
#
_symmetry.space_group_name_H-M   'P 1'
#
loop_
_entity.id
_entity.type
_entity.pdbx_description
1 polymer ?
#
loop_
_entity_poly.entity_id
_entity_poly.type
_entity_poly.pdbx_seq_one_letter_code
_entity_poly.pdbx_strand_id
1 'polypeptide(L)'
;MLVSRLSAVFSYISLLITGGLGDEFYRICLFGLLSSFLLLRVPYIYGMSGFGLFIIISIFPLFLSLFISRIVDNGPASFFSGFVPPGTPLWIAPFVCLAETLSYIVRPIVLMIRPFVNLTIGALGGVAIASLGFKFGVWIIGFLFLLFFYEVFVALVHWFIVCNILSFSEDH
;
A
#
# COMPACT_ATOMS: atom_id res chain seq x y z
N MET A 1 -34.18 3.26 -32.25
CA MET A 1 -32.86 3.48 -32.87
C MET A 1 -31.86 2.61 -32.11
N LEU A 2 -31.35 1.56 -32.75
CA LEU A 2 -30.56 0.48 -32.15
C LEU A 2 -29.31 1.06 -31.45
N VAL A 3 -29.38 1.23 -30.13
CA VAL A 3 -28.20 1.41 -29.28
C VAL A 3 -27.45 0.08 -29.36
N SER A 4 -26.43 0.03 -30.21
CA SER A 4 -25.63 -1.17 -30.39
C SER A 4 -25.01 -1.50 -29.03
N ARG A 5 -24.94 -2.79 -28.68
CA ARG A 5 -24.24 -3.20 -27.44
C ARG A 5 -22.81 -2.67 -27.39
N LEU A 6 -22.24 -2.36 -28.55
CA LEU A 6 -20.96 -1.69 -28.75
C LEU A 6 -20.94 -0.22 -28.27
N SER A 7 -22.00 0.57 -28.49
CA SER A 7 -22.07 1.93 -27.95
C SER A 7 -22.29 1.95 -26.44
N ALA A 8 -22.98 0.94 -25.89
CA ALA A 8 -23.09 0.75 -24.45
C ALA A 8 -21.74 0.37 -23.83
N VAL A 9 -20.99 -0.54 -24.45
CA VAL A 9 -19.62 -0.88 -24.03
C VAL A 9 -18.67 0.31 -24.17
N PHE A 10 -18.77 1.10 -25.25
CA PHE A 10 -17.98 2.31 -25.44
C PHE A 10 -18.30 3.39 -24.39
N SER A 11 -19.58 3.56 -24.04
CA SER A 11 -20.00 4.45 -22.95
C SER A 11 -19.56 3.94 -21.57
N TYR A 12 -19.51 2.62 -21.38
CA TYR A 12 -19.03 2.01 -20.13
C TYR A 12 -17.51 2.20 -20.00
N ILE A 13 -16.77 2.05 -21.10
CA ILE A 13 -15.32 2.31 -21.16
C ILE A 13 -15.02 3.81 -21.02
N SER A 14 -15.80 4.71 -21.62
CA SER A 14 -15.59 6.15 -21.45
C SER A 14 -15.92 6.62 -20.03
N LEU A 15 -16.91 6.01 -19.38
CA LEU A 15 -17.24 6.23 -17.96
C LEU A 15 -16.17 5.64 -17.03
N LEU A 16 -15.54 4.52 -17.42
CA LEU A 16 -14.38 3.91 -16.75
C LEU A 16 -13.18 4.88 -16.68
N ILE A 17 -13.02 5.67 -17.75
CA ILE A 17 -11.92 6.62 -17.94
C ILE A 17 -12.18 7.97 -17.26
N THR A 18 -13.44 8.37 -17.02
CA THR A 18 -13.79 9.74 -16.59
C THR A 18 -14.27 9.91 -15.14
N GLY A 19 -14.30 8.87 -14.30
CA GLY A 19 -14.34 9.09 -12.84
C GLY A 19 -15.35 8.28 -12.06
N GLY A 20 -15.20 6.95 -12.04
CA GLY A 20 -16.01 6.12 -11.13
C GLY A 20 -15.48 4.70 -10.88
N LEU A 21 -14.65 4.17 -11.78
CA LEU A 21 -14.01 2.86 -11.59
C LEU A 21 -12.59 2.92 -11.04
N GLY A 22 -11.99 4.11 -10.95
CA GLY A 22 -10.76 4.31 -10.19
C GLY A 22 -10.97 3.93 -8.72
N ASP A 23 -12.07 4.39 -8.12
CA ASP A 23 -12.38 4.15 -6.71
C ASP A 23 -12.74 2.67 -6.43
N GLU A 24 -13.51 2.01 -7.29
CA GLU A 24 -13.82 0.57 -7.13
C GLU A 24 -12.63 -0.35 -7.40
N PHE A 25 -11.82 -0.07 -8.44
CA PHE A 25 -10.59 -0.83 -8.70
C PHE A 25 -9.59 -0.64 -7.55
N TYR A 26 -9.46 0.59 -7.06
CA TYR A 26 -8.65 0.93 -5.89
C TYR A 26 -9.11 0.16 -4.65
N ARG A 27 -10.43 0.13 -4.35
CA ARG A 27 -11.01 -0.65 -3.24
C ARG A 27 -10.76 -2.15 -3.36
N ILE A 28 -10.88 -2.72 -4.57
CA ILE A 28 -10.59 -4.15 -4.81
C ILE A 28 -9.10 -4.43 -4.58
N CYS A 29 -8.20 -3.59 -5.06
CA CYS A 29 -6.77 -3.74 -4.83
C CYS A 29 -6.41 -3.61 -3.33
N LEU A 30 -7.03 -2.66 -2.61
CA LEU A 30 -6.84 -2.52 -1.17
C LEU A 30 -7.38 -3.74 -0.40
N PHE A 31 -8.52 -4.30 -0.81
CA PHE A 31 -9.06 -5.51 -0.21
C PHE A 31 -8.19 -6.74 -0.53
N GLY A 32 -7.61 -6.81 -1.74
CA GLY A 32 -6.60 -7.80 -2.10
C GLY A 32 -5.34 -7.69 -1.23
N LEU A 33 -4.89 -6.47 -0.94
CA LEU A 33 -3.77 -6.20 -0.03
C LEU A 33 -4.08 -6.72 1.39
N LEU A 34 -5.25 -6.40 1.94
CA LEU A 34 -5.70 -6.91 3.24
C LEU A 34 -5.69 -8.44 3.26
N SER A 35 -6.26 -9.05 2.21
CA SER A 35 -6.34 -10.49 2.08
C SER A 35 -4.95 -11.13 2.09
N SER A 36 -3.97 -10.54 1.40
CA SER A 36 -2.59 -11.05 1.41
C SER A 36 -1.89 -10.96 2.77
N PHE A 37 -2.14 -9.88 3.52
CA PHE A 37 -1.58 -9.71 4.87
C PHE A 37 -2.13 -10.77 5.83
N LEU A 38 -3.42 -11.09 5.72
CA LEU A 38 -4.06 -12.14 6.50
C LEU A 38 -3.64 -13.54 6.04
N LEU A 39 -3.57 -13.80 4.72
CA LEU A 39 -3.19 -15.10 4.16
C LEU A 39 -1.75 -15.48 4.49
N LEU A 40 -0.85 -14.51 4.66
CA LEU A 40 0.51 -14.77 5.13
C LEU A 40 0.53 -15.44 6.52
N ARG A 41 -0.52 -15.28 7.34
CA ARG A 41 -0.61 -15.93 8.66
C ARG A 41 -0.97 -17.40 8.57
N VAL A 42 -1.60 -17.82 7.48
CA VAL A 42 -1.92 -19.23 7.29
C VAL A 42 -0.64 -19.94 6.85
N PRO A 43 -0.20 -20.97 7.59
CA PRO A 43 1.04 -21.65 7.29
C PRO A 43 1.00 -22.24 5.87
N TYR A 44 2.14 -22.18 5.20
CA TYR A 44 2.38 -22.77 3.86
C TYR A 44 1.65 -22.13 2.66
N ILE A 45 0.88 -21.06 2.83
CA ILE A 45 0.26 -20.36 1.67
C ILE A 45 1.29 -19.52 0.91
N TYR A 46 2.14 -18.77 1.63
CA TYR A 46 3.14 -17.88 1.03
C TYR A 46 4.53 -18.13 1.62
N GLY A 47 5.54 -18.18 0.74
CA GLY A 47 6.93 -18.02 1.15
C GLY A 47 7.28 -16.55 1.40
N MET A 48 8.34 -16.28 2.17
CA MET A 48 8.81 -14.91 2.49
C MET A 48 9.09 -14.09 1.22
N SER A 49 9.75 -14.69 0.22
CA SER A 49 10.02 -14.04 -1.07
C SER A 49 8.75 -13.79 -1.87
N GLY A 50 7.81 -14.74 -1.88
CA GLY A 50 6.53 -14.62 -2.57
C GLY A 50 5.66 -13.49 -2.02
N PHE A 51 5.63 -13.33 -0.70
CA PHE A 51 4.92 -12.22 -0.05
C PHE A 51 5.53 -10.85 -0.39
N GLY A 52 6.86 -10.75 -0.38
CA GLY A 52 7.55 -9.51 -0.78
C GLY A 52 7.23 -9.11 -2.22
N LEU A 53 7.29 -10.07 -3.15
CA LEU A 53 6.90 -9.83 -4.55
C LEU A 53 5.43 -9.42 -4.67
N PHE A 54 4.52 -10.06 -3.92
CA PHE A 54 3.10 -9.69 -3.94
C PHE A 54 2.86 -8.25 -3.48
N ILE A 55 3.54 -7.81 -2.41
CA ILE A 55 3.46 -6.42 -1.93
C ILE A 55 3.91 -5.45 -3.02
N ILE A 56 5.05 -5.71 -3.66
CA ILE A 56 5.59 -4.84 -4.70
C ILE A 56 4.62 -4.78 -5.89
N ILE A 57 4.14 -5.93 -6.36
CA ILE A 57 3.21 -6.01 -7.50
C ILE A 57 1.88 -5.33 -7.19
N SER A 58 1.43 -5.31 -5.94
CA SER A 58 0.14 -4.69 -5.58
C SER A 58 0.27 -3.19 -5.32
N ILE A 59 1.27 -2.76 -4.54
CA ILE A 59 1.40 -1.36 -4.10
C ILE A 59 2.05 -0.48 -5.18
N PHE A 60 3.03 -1.01 -5.93
CA PHE A 60 3.75 -0.20 -6.91
C PHE A 60 2.87 0.34 -8.04
N PRO A 61 1.99 -0.47 -8.68
CA PRO A 61 1.08 0.05 -9.70
C PRO A 61 0.07 1.07 -9.17
N LEU A 62 -0.42 0.88 -7.93
CA LEU A 62 -1.34 1.83 -7.27
C LEU A 62 -0.67 3.19 -7.08
N PHE A 63 0.58 3.21 -6.60
CA PHE A 63 1.32 4.45 -6.48
C PHE A 63 1.60 5.08 -7.85
N LEU A 64 1.99 4.29 -8.84
CA LEU A 64 2.29 4.78 -10.17
C LEU A 64 1.04 5.38 -10.85
N SER A 65 -0.14 4.77 -10.67
CA SER A 65 -1.39 5.33 -11.19
C SER A 65 -1.74 6.66 -10.55
N LEU A 66 -1.58 6.80 -9.23
CA LEU A 66 -1.81 8.07 -8.53
C LEU A 66 -0.83 9.14 -9.01
N PHE A 67 0.46 8.80 -9.12
CA PHE A 67 1.49 9.72 -9.61
C PHE A 67 1.22 10.24 -11.02
N ILE A 68 0.84 9.34 -11.94
CA ILE A 68 0.54 9.72 -13.33
C ILE A 68 -0.72 10.60 -13.38
N SER A 69 -1.79 10.26 -12.64
CA SER A 69 -3.00 11.09 -12.59
C SER A 69 -2.67 12.52 -12.18
N ARG A 70 -1.86 12.70 -11.13
CA ARG A 70 -1.47 14.03 -10.64
C ARG A 70 -0.73 14.88 -11.65
N ILE A 71 0.23 14.28 -12.37
CA ILE A 71 1.00 15.00 -13.40
C ILE A 71 0.08 15.45 -14.54
N VAL A 72 -0.89 14.61 -14.91
CA VAL A 72 -1.82 14.89 -16.00
C VAL A 72 -2.86 15.95 -15.60
N ASP A 73 -3.41 15.86 -14.39
CA ASP A 73 -4.51 16.72 -13.93
C ASP A 73 -4.06 18.13 -13.53
N ASN A 74 -2.93 18.24 -12.81
CA ASN A 74 -2.43 19.52 -12.30
C ASN A 74 -1.39 20.17 -13.24
N GLY A 75 -0.74 19.38 -14.10
CA GLY A 75 0.38 19.83 -14.92
C GLY A 75 1.68 19.98 -14.13
N PRO A 76 2.85 19.88 -14.79
CA PRO A 76 4.15 19.80 -14.10
C PRO A 76 4.49 21.07 -13.30
N ALA A 77 4.13 22.25 -13.80
CA ALA A 77 4.48 23.51 -13.16
C ALA A 77 3.75 23.74 -11.82
N SER A 78 2.47 23.37 -11.74
CA SER A 78 1.70 23.51 -10.50
C SER A 78 2.10 22.43 -9.49
N PHE A 79 2.39 21.21 -9.96
CA PHE A 79 2.87 20.11 -9.13
C PHE A 79 4.19 20.45 -8.41
N PHE A 80 5.18 20.99 -9.14
CA PHE A 80 6.43 21.43 -8.51
C PHE A 80 6.26 22.67 -7.63
N SER A 81 5.28 23.54 -7.91
CA SER A 81 4.97 24.67 -7.04
C SER A 81 4.33 24.24 -5.72
N GLY A 82 3.57 23.13 -5.71
CA GLY A 82 2.95 22.57 -4.51
C GLY A 82 3.95 22.04 -3.48
N PHE A 83 5.17 21.70 -3.90
CA PHE A 83 6.24 21.26 -3.00
C PHE A 83 6.90 22.39 -2.20
N VAL A 84 6.65 23.65 -2.57
CA VAL A 84 7.28 24.81 -1.93
C VAL A 84 6.22 25.56 -1.13
N PRO A 85 6.27 25.53 0.22
CA PRO A 85 5.28 26.22 1.03
C PRO A 85 5.37 27.75 0.85
N PRO A 86 4.24 28.47 0.86
CA PRO A 86 4.23 29.91 0.69
C PRO A 86 4.98 30.60 1.84
N GLY A 87 5.91 31.49 1.50
CA GLY A 87 6.75 32.19 2.48
C GLY A 87 8.16 31.63 2.66
N THR A 88 8.57 30.64 1.86
CA THR A 88 9.99 30.22 1.81
C THR A 88 10.86 31.28 1.13
N PRO A 89 12.02 31.63 1.71
CA PRO A 89 12.94 32.57 1.08
C PRO A 89 13.47 32.01 -0.24
N LEU A 90 13.54 32.87 -1.28
CA LEU A 90 13.84 32.48 -2.66
C LEU A 90 15.17 31.71 -2.80
N TRP A 91 16.15 31.99 -1.94
CA TRP A 91 17.46 31.35 -1.97
C TRP A 91 17.45 29.87 -1.53
N ILE A 92 16.50 29.47 -0.67
CA ILE A 92 16.40 28.10 -0.12
C ILE A 92 15.31 27.29 -0.84
N ALA A 93 14.35 27.97 -1.48
CA ALA A 93 13.26 27.36 -2.25
C ALA A 93 13.69 26.21 -3.21
N PRO A 94 14.76 26.31 -4.02
CA PRO A 94 15.14 25.21 -4.91
C PRO A 94 15.64 23.96 -4.16
N PHE A 95 16.32 24.12 -3.03
CA PHE A 95 16.77 22.99 -2.21
C PHE A 95 15.60 22.29 -1.51
N VAL A 96 14.61 23.06 -1.03
CA VAL A 96 13.39 22.50 -0.43
C VAL A 96 12.59 21.71 -1.45
N CYS A 97 12.43 22.24 -2.67
CA CYS A 97 11.75 21.52 -3.75
C CYS A 97 12.45 20.20 -4.10
N LEU A 98 13.79 20.20 -4.21
CA LEU A 98 14.56 18.96 -4.42
C LEU A 98 14.43 17.97 -3.26
N ALA A 99 14.41 18.45 -2.02
CA ALA A 99 14.24 17.58 -0.86
C ALA A 99 12.84 16.95 -0.81
N GLU A 100 11.79 17.73 -1.09
CA GLU A 100 10.41 17.23 -1.04
C GLU A 100 10.12 16.26 -2.20
N THR A 101 10.65 16.52 -3.41
CA THR A 101 10.54 15.59 -4.54
C THR A 101 11.24 14.25 -4.24
N LEU A 102 12.40 14.27 -3.60
CA LEU A 102 13.08 13.05 -3.16
C LEU A 102 12.27 12.31 -2.07
N SER A 103 11.73 13.04 -1.09
CA SER A 103 10.86 12.50 -0.05
C SER A 103 9.61 11.83 -0.63
N TYR A 104 9.00 12.47 -1.64
CA TYR A 104 7.84 11.95 -2.36
C TYR A 104 8.15 10.62 -3.08
N ILE A 105 9.30 10.50 -3.73
CA ILE A 105 9.73 9.26 -4.41
C ILE A 105 10.05 8.14 -3.40
N VAL A 106 10.63 8.48 -2.25
CA VAL A 106 11.02 7.48 -1.23
C VAL A 106 9.81 6.95 -0.45
N ARG A 107 8.76 7.76 -0.28
CA ARG A 107 7.52 7.42 0.45
C ARG A 107 6.91 6.05 0.08
N PRO A 108 6.63 5.72 -1.20
CA PRO A 108 6.07 4.42 -1.58
C PRO A 108 7.01 3.25 -1.28
N ILE A 109 8.33 3.44 -1.41
CA ILE A 109 9.31 2.39 -1.13
C ILE A 109 9.28 2.03 0.36
N VAL A 110 9.30 3.06 1.23
CA VAL A 110 9.20 2.86 2.68
C VAL A 110 7.85 2.26 3.06
N LEU A 111 6.77 2.63 2.37
CA LEU A 111 5.44 2.08 2.57
C LEU A 111 5.36 0.58 2.27
N MET A 112 6.09 0.10 1.26
CA MET A 112 6.16 -1.33 0.91
C MET A 112 7.02 -2.14 1.90
N ILE A 113 8.17 -1.59 2.30
CA ILE A 113 9.12 -2.29 3.18
C ILE A 113 8.56 -2.46 4.59
N ARG A 114 7.82 -1.47 5.12
CA ARG A 114 7.30 -1.49 6.49
C ARG A 114 6.38 -2.68 6.80
N PRO A 115 5.27 -2.94 6.07
CA PRO A 115 4.45 -4.12 6.29
C PRO A 115 5.23 -5.40 5.98
N PHE A 116 6.09 -5.40 4.96
CA PHE A 116 6.90 -6.57 4.63
C PHE A 116 7.74 -7.04 5.84
N VAL A 117 8.54 -6.15 6.42
CA VAL A 117 9.42 -6.48 7.56
C VAL A 117 8.59 -6.89 8.78
N ASN A 118 7.57 -6.11 9.14
CA ASN A 118 6.82 -6.35 10.37
C ASN A 118 6.01 -7.66 10.32
N LEU A 119 5.35 -7.95 9.19
CA LEU A 119 4.59 -9.20 9.07
C LEU A 119 5.53 -10.41 8.93
N THR A 120 6.64 -10.31 8.18
CA THR A 120 7.56 -11.45 8.02
C THR A 120 8.31 -11.79 9.31
N ILE A 121 8.83 -10.80 10.03
CA ILE A 121 9.48 -11.01 11.33
C ILE A 121 8.50 -11.60 12.34
N GLY A 122 7.25 -11.14 12.35
CA GLY A 122 6.20 -11.75 13.16
C GLY A 122 6.08 -13.26 12.86
N ALA A 123 5.78 -13.61 11.61
CA ALA A 123 5.55 -15.02 11.24
C ALA A 123 6.76 -15.91 11.59
N LEU A 124 7.97 -15.47 11.25
CA LEU A 124 9.20 -16.20 11.53
C LEU A 124 9.46 -16.29 13.04
N GLY A 125 9.17 -15.22 13.79
CA GLY A 125 9.25 -15.19 15.25
C GLY A 125 8.27 -16.17 15.89
N GLY A 126 7.02 -16.23 15.42
CA GLY A 126 6.03 -17.20 15.85
C GLY A 126 6.48 -18.65 15.62
N VAL A 127 7.05 -18.94 14.44
CA VAL A 127 7.61 -20.27 14.14
C VAL A 127 8.81 -20.60 15.03
N ALA A 128 9.70 -19.65 15.27
CA ALA A 128 10.86 -19.85 16.15
C ALA A 128 10.43 -20.12 17.60
N ILE A 129 9.45 -19.38 18.12
CA ILE A 129 8.89 -19.57 19.47
C ILE A 129 8.13 -20.90 19.56
N ALA A 130 7.39 -21.28 18.51
CA ALA A 130 6.75 -22.59 18.42
C ALA A 130 7.77 -23.74 18.47
N SER A 131 8.92 -23.59 17.81
CA SER A 131 10.00 -24.59 17.84
C SER A 131 10.59 -24.78 19.26
N LEU A 132 10.64 -23.71 20.06
CA LEU A 132 11.00 -23.75 21.48
C LEU A 132 9.88 -24.36 22.34
N GLY A 133 8.63 -24.13 21.97
CA GLY A 133 7.43 -24.69 22.58
C GLY A 133 7.48 -26.21 22.77
N PHE A 134 7.96 -26.93 21.76
CA PHE A 134 8.12 -28.39 21.83
C PHE A 134 9.06 -28.86 22.97
N LYS A 135 9.94 -27.99 23.47
CA LYS A 135 10.90 -28.31 24.55
C LYS A 135 10.45 -27.85 25.94
N PHE A 136 9.72 -26.73 26.03
CA PHE A 136 9.46 -26.04 27.29
C PHE A 136 7.99 -26.13 27.80
N GLY A 137 7.09 -26.80 27.07
CA GLY A 137 5.77 -27.23 27.57
C GLY A 137 4.58 -26.29 27.31
N VAL A 138 3.44 -26.58 27.98
CA VAL A 138 2.09 -26.02 27.72
C VAL A 138 2.01 -24.49 27.83
N TRP A 139 2.86 -23.84 28.63
CA TRP A 139 2.88 -22.38 28.81
C TRP A 139 3.14 -21.62 27.51
N ILE A 140 3.95 -22.19 26.60
CA ILE A 140 4.27 -21.54 25.32
C ILE A 140 3.07 -21.60 24.36
N ILE A 141 2.19 -22.58 24.50
CA ILE A 141 0.96 -22.67 23.69
C ILE A 141 0.04 -21.48 23.99
N GLY A 142 -0.12 -21.12 25.27
CA GLY A 142 -0.88 -19.94 25.67
C GLY A 142 -0.28 -18.64 25.13
N PHE A 143 1.05 -18.53 25.15
CA PHE A 143 1.75 -17.38 24.59
C PHE A 143 1.62 -17.28 23.06
N LEU A 144 1.73 -18.41 22.34
CA LEU A 144 1.52 -18.47 20.88
C LEU A 144 0.11 -18.03 20.48
N PHE A 145 -0.90 -18.39 21.27
CA PHE A 145 -2.27 -17.94 21.04
C PHE A 145 -2.38 -16.41 21.15
N LEU A 146 -1.80 -15.81 22.19
CA LEU A 146 -1.77 -14.35 22.33
C LEU A 146 -0.99 -13.68 21.19
N LEU A 147 0.15 -14.25 20.81
CA LEU A 147 0.99 -13.76 19.72
C LEU A 147 0.21 -13.77 18.39
N PHE A 148 -0.60 -14.79 18.13
CA PHE A 148 -1.46 -14.84 16.93
C PHE A 148 -2.42 -13.64 16.85
N PHE A 149 -3.14 -13.29 17.93
CA PHE A 149 -4.02 -12.12 17.93
C PHE A 149 -3.24 -10.82 17.77
N TYR A 150 -2.08 -10.71 18.41
CA TYR A 150 -1.20 -9.55 18.26
C TYR A 150 -0.78 -9.37 16.80
N GLU A 151 -0.40 -10.44 16.11
CA GLU A 151 0.01 -10.35 14.70
C GLU A 151 -1.15 -10.00 13.77
N VAL A 152 -2.34 -10.54 14.00
CA VAL A 152 -3.55 -10.15 13.24
C VAL A 152 -3.83 -8.67 13.45
N PHE A 153 -3.70 -8.15 14.67
CA PHE A 153 -3.83 -6.72 14.95
C PHE A 153 -2.78 -5.89 14.19
N VAL A 154 -1.51 -6.32 14.23
CA VAL A 154 -0.42 -5.64 13.49
C VAL A 154 -0.71 -5.62 11.98
N ALA A 155 -1.25 -6.71 11.41
CA ALA A 155 -1.62 -6.78 10.01
C ALA A 155 -2.71 -5.75 9.64
N LEU A 156 -3.76 -5.64 10.46
CA LEU A 156 -4.85 -4.66 10.27
C LEU A 156 -4.36 -3.22 10.36
N VAL A 157 -3.51 -2.91 11.34
CA VAL A 157 -2.93 -1.57 11.51
C VAL A 157 -2.07 -1.20 10.29
N HIS A 158 -1.26 -2.12 9.78
CA HIS A 158 -0.43 -1.87 8.60
C HIS A 158 -1.28 -1.65 7.35
N TRP A 159 -2.32 -2.44 7.16
CA TRP A 159 -3.27 -2.23 6.07
C TRP A 159 -3.91 -0.84 6.15
N PHE A 160 -4.38 -0.43 7.34
CA PHE A 160 -4.93 0.90 7.56
C PHE A 160 -3.93 2.02 7.24
N ILE A 161 -2.67 1.89 7.67
CA ILE A 161 -1.61 2.87 7.36
C ILE A 161 -1.40 2.99 5.85
N VAL A 162 -1.38 1.87 5.12
CA VAL A 162 -1.23 1.86 3.66
C VAL A 162 -2.40 2.59 2.99
N CYS A 163 -3.64 2.32 3.41
CA CYS A 163 -4.82 3.00 2.89
C CYS A 163 -4.77 4.52 3.11
N ASN A 164 -4.41 4.97 4.32
CA ASN A 164 -4.37 6.41 4.63
C ASN A 164 -3.23 7.13 3.90
N ILE A 165 -2.09 6.49 3.69
CA ILE A 165 -0.97 7.11 2.97
C ILE A 165 -1.29 7.23 1.47
N LEU A 166 -1.95 6.22 0.90
CA LEU A 166 -2.42 6.28 -0.48
C LEU A 166 -3.51 7.36 -0.65
N SER A 167 -4.48 7.46 0.28
CA SER A 167 -5.50 8.53 0.22
C SER A 167 -4.88 9.92 0.41
N PHE A 168 -3.92 10.07 1.32
CA PHE A 168 -3.22 11.35 1.49
C PHE A 168 -2.42 11.76 0.25
N SER A 169 -1.92 10.79 -0.51
CA SER A 169 -1.23 11.03 -1.80
C SER A 169 -2.18 11.47 -2.92
N GLU A 170 -3.50 11.31 -2.74
CA GLU A 170 -4.53 11.82 -3.65
C GLU A 170 -4.85 13.30 -3.35
N ASP A 171 -4.69 13.73 -2.09
CA ASP A 171 -5.01 15.08 -1.62
C ASP A 171 -3.83 16.07 -1.77
N HIS A 172 -2.57 15.64 -1.62
CA HIS A 172 -1.33 16.45 -1.84
C HIS A 172 -0.62 16.18 -3.16
#